data_AF-A0A1G3FRQ7-F1
#
_entry.id   AF-A0A1G3FRQ7-F1
#
_cell.length_a   1.000
_cell.length_b   1.000
_cell.length_c   1.000
_cell.angle_alpha   90.00
_cell.angle_beta   90.00
_cell.angle_gamma   90.00
#
_symmetry.space_group_name_H-M   'P 1'
#
loop_
_entity.id
_entity.type
_entity.pdbx_description
1 polymer ?
#
loop_
_entity_poly.entity_id
_entity_poly.type
_entity_poly.pdbx_seq_one_letter_code
_entity_poly.pdbx_strand_id
1 'polypeptide(L)'
;MIVSVLLLLVSLGVTAFSLWLHFPQISGAALAGLAGVFAALLLAPRKRRQATPRRWVVIDGSNVMYWGNSGPDLAVLSAVIGDLQARGLTPAVWFDANVGYLIGNRYQGPVDMAQRLGLPHRQVFVAPKGTPADPLLLEGAKALNARIVSNDRYRDWIEDHPLAAEPGRLVGGRIGAEGVTFAATRPG
;
A
#
# COMPACT_ATOMS: atom_id res chain seq x y z
N MET A 1 -13.43 -27.64 2.19
CA MET A 1 -14.35 -27.59 1.04
C MET A 1 -15.29 -28.78 1.01
N ILE A 2 -14.78 -30.02 1.03
CA ILE A 2 -15.61 -31.25 0.96
C ILE A 2 -16.64 -31.34 2.10
N VAL A 3 -16.22 -31.10 3.35
CA VAL A 3 -17.13 -31.17 4.53
C VAL A 3 -18.26 -30.13 4.46
N SER A 4 -17.97 -28.91 4.01
CA SER A 4 -18.97 -27.84 3.90
C SER A 4 -20.00 -28.10 2.80
N VAL A 5 -19.58 -28.71 1.69
CA VAL A 5 -20.48 -29.12 0.60
C VAL A 5 -21.36 -30.28 1.06
N LEU A 6 -20.79 -31.25 1.79
CA LEU A 6 -21.55 -32.37 2.34
C LEU A 6 -22.64 -31.90 3.31
N LEU A 7 -22.30 -30.99 4.23
CA LEU A 7 -23.26 -30.39 5.18
C LEU A 7 -24.36 -29.61 4.47
N LEU A 8 -24.03 -28.85 3.41
CA LEU A 8 -25.01 -28.11 2.62
C LEU A 8 -26.00 -29.06 1.92
N LEU A 9 -25.49 -30.13 1.30
CA LEU A 9 -26.32 -31.13 0.60
C LEU A 9 -27.23 -31.90 1.56
N VAL A 10 -26.70 -32.29 2.72
CA VAL A 10 -27.50 -32.93 3.78
C VAL A 10 -28.59 -31.98 4.29
N SER A 11 -28.23 -30.71 4.53
CA SER A 11 -29.18 -29.70 5.00
C SER A 11 -30.30 -29.43 3.99
N LEU A 12 -29.98 -29.35 2.69
CA LEU A 12 -30.95 -29.20 1.59
C LEU A 12 -31.88 -30.41 1.47
N GLY A 13 -31.34 -31.62 1.62
CA GLY A 13 -32.13 -32.85 1.59
C GLY A 13 -33.13 -32.92 2.74
N VAL A 14 -32.69 -32.56 3.96
CA VAL A 14 -33.54 -32.55 5.15
C VAL A 14 -34.67 -31.52 5.04
N THR A 15 -34.40 -30.31 4.54
CA THR A 15 -35.46 -29.30 4.34
C THR A 15 -36.45 -29.68 3.24
N ALA A 16 -35.98 -30.22 2.12
CA ALA A 16 -36.87 -30.67 1.05
C ALA A 16 -37.79 -31.81 1.49
N PHE A 17 -37.23 -32.79 2.23
CA PHE A 17 -38.00 -33.92 2.78
C PHE A 17 -39.00 -33.46 3.86
N SER A 18 -38.60 -32.51 4.70
CA SER A 18 -39.45 -31.90 5.74
C SER A 18 -40.62 -31.12 5.14
N LEU A 19 -40.39 -30.32 4.10
CA LEU A 19 -41.44 -29.58 3.39
C LEU A 19 -42.40 -30.51 2.63
N TRP A 20 -41.91 -31.63 2.09
CA TRP A 20 -42.74 -32.61 1.39
C TRP A 20 -43.72 -33.34 2.32
N LEU A 21 -43.33 -33.61 3.57
CA LEU A 21 -44.17 -34.33 4.52
C LEU A 21 -45.17 -33.45 5.29
N HIS A 22 -44.96 -32.13 5.39
CA HIS A 22 -45.68 -31.27 6.34
C HIS A 22 -46.09 -29.90 5.75
N PHE A 23 -46.97 -29.89 4.75
CA PHE A 23 -47.79 -28.69 4.49
C PHE A 23 -48.95 -28.67 5.51
N PRO A 24 -49.17 -27.63 6.37
CA PRO A 24 -48.54 -26.31 6.44
C PRO A 24 -48.03 -25.94 7.86
N GLN A 25 -47.47 -26.88 8.63
CA GLN A 25 -46.90 -26.60 9.97
C GLN A 25 -45.37 -26.63 9.86
N ILE A 26 -44.68 -25.53 10.20
CA ILE A 26 -43.21 -25.46 10.14
C ILE A 26 -42.63 -26.48 11.13
N SER A 27 -42.26 -27.66 10.64
CA SER A 27 -41.70 -28.73 11.46
C SER A 27 -40.28 -28.37 11.93
N GLY A 28 -39.87 -28.86 13.10
CA GLY A 28 -38.55 -28.58 13.67
C GLY A 28 -37.36 -28.94 12.75
N ALA A 29 -37.58 -29.84 11.78
CA ALA A 29 -36.60 -30.18 10.75
C ALA A 29 -36.30 -29.02 9.78
N ALA A 30 -37.29 -28.17 9.46
CA ALA A 30 -37.09 -26.99 8.63
C ALA A 30 -36.20 -25.95 9.35
N LEU A 31 -36.40 -25.76 10.66
CA LEU A 31 -35.54 -24.91 11.50
C LEU A 31 -34.10 -25.44 11.58
N ALA A 32 -33.93 -26.76 11.73
CA ALA A 32 -32.62 -27.39 11.77
C ALA A 32 -31.85 -27.21 10.44
N GLY A 33 -32.53 -27.34 9.30
CA GLY A 33 -31.90 -27.09 8.00
C GLY A 33 -31.55 -25.63 7.75
N LEU A 34 -32.37 -24.68 8.22
CA LEU A 34 -32.03 -23.24 8.16
C LEU A 34 -30.79 -22.94 9.01
N ALA A 35 -30.70 -23.49 10.22
CA ALA A 35 -29.53 -23.38 11.07
C ALA A 35 -28.28 -24.01 10.42
N GLY A 36 -28.43 -25.14 9.74
CA GLY A 36 -27.38 -25.80 8.98
C GLY A 36 -26.83 -24.93 7.85
N VAL A 37 -27.71 -24.31 7.06
CA VAL A 37 -27.31 -23.36 6.00
C VAL A 37 -26.62 -22.13 6.59
N PHE A 38 -27.13 -21.59 7.69
CA PHE A 38 -26.54 -20.43 8.36
C PHE A 38 -25.15 -20.73 8.92
N ALA A 39 -24.98 -21.88 9.58
CA ALA A 39 -23.69 -22.36 10.04
C ALA A 39 -22.72 -22.58 8.88
N ALA A 40 -23.19 -23.18 7.78
CA ALA A 40 -22.38 -23.38 6.57
C ALA A 40 -21.93 -22.05 5.94
N LEU A 41 -22.76 -21.01 5.96
CA LEU A 41 -22.40 -19.67 5.47
C LEU A 41 -21.40 -18.95 6.39
N LEU A 42 -21.52 -19.11 7.71
CA LEU A 42 -20.58 -18.55 8.69
C LEU A 42 -19.21 -19.25 8.64
N LEU A 43 -19.21 -20.57 8.44
CA LEU A 43 -18.01 -21.42 8.41
C LEU A 43 -17.42 -21.58 7.01
N ALA A 44 -18.10 -21.10 5.96
CA ALA A 44 -17.55 -21.07 4.62
C ALA A 44 -16.26 -20.23 4.63
N PRO A 45 -15.12 -20.79 4.16
CA PRO A 45 -13.88 -20.04 4.13
C PRO A 45 -14.09 -18.84 3.22
N ARG A 46 -14.15 -17.64 3.81
CA ARG A 46 -14.03 -16.41 3.05
C ARG A 46 -12.71 -16.51 2.32
N LYS A 47 -12.73 -16.72 0.99
CA LYS A 47 -11.53 -16.62 0.17
C LYS A 47 -10.94 -15.26 0.50
N ARG A 48 -9.88 -15.23 1.33
CA ARG A 48 -9.07 -14.04 1.52
C ARG A 48 -8.66 -13.70 0.10
N ARG A 49 -9.18 -12.59 -0.44
CA ARG A 49 -8.69 -12.05 -1.71
C ARG A 49 -7.18 -11.98 -1.53
N GLN A 50 -6.46 -12.86 -2.20
CA GLN A 50 -5.01 -12.82 -2.19
C GLN A 50 -4.68 -11.46 -2.80
N ALA A 51 -4.25 -10.53 -1.95
CA ALA A 51 -3.86 -9.22 -2.43
C ALA A 51 -2.72 -9.46 -3.42
N THR A 52 -2.87 -8.94 -4.63
CA THR A 52 -1.78 -8.97 -5.60
C THR A 52 -0.52 -8.40 -4.93
N PRO A 53 0.66 -9.02 -5.14
CA PRO A 53 1.89 -8.53 -4.54
C PRO A 53 2.08 -7.06 -4.96
N ARG A 54 2.17 -6.18 -3.95
CA ARG A 54 2.35 -4.75 -4.19
C ARG A 54 3.74 -4.52 -4.77
N ARG A 55 3.80 -3.82 -5.91
CA ARG A 55 5.06 -3.38 -6.51
C ARG A 55 5.47 -2.06 -5.84
N TRP A 56 6.17 -2.17 -4.73
CA TRP A 56 6.56 -1.01 -3.92
C TRP A 56 7.61 -0.14 -4.61
N VAL A 57 7.48 1.17 -4.42
CA VAL A 57 8.48 2.18 -4.75
C VAL A 57 8.60 3.13 -3.57
N VAL A 58 9.81 3.32 -3.07
CA VAL A 58 10.11 4.26 -2.01
C VAL A 58 10.42 5.61 -2.64
N ILE A 59 9.83 6.68 -2.11
CA ILE A 59 10.01 8.04 -2.60
C ILE A 59 10.65 8.85 -1.48
N ASP A 60 11.75 9.53 -1.80
CA ASP A 60 12.29 10.58 -0.95
C ASP A 60 11.47 11.85 -1.17
N GLY A 61 10.47 12.05 -0.32
CA GLY A 61 9.55 13.17 -0.43
C GLY A 61 10.25 14.51 -0.24
N SER A 62 11.20 14.59 0.69
CA SER A 62 11.95 15.81 0.95
C SER A 62 12.86 16.19 -0.22
N ASN A 63 13.43 15.23 -0.96
CA ASN A 63 14.16 15.52 -2.20
C ASN A 63 13.23 15.84 -3.38
N VAL A 64 12.20 15.02 -3.59
CA VAL A 64 11.31 15.13 -4.77
C VAL A 64 10.55 16.45 -4.81
N MET A 65 10.20 17.01 -3.65
CA MET A 65 9.57 18.33 -3.57
C MET A 65 10.41 19.45 -4.21
N TYR A 66 11.73 19.28 -4.31
CA TYR A 66 12.65 20.24 -4.95
C TYR A 66 12.93 19.94 -6.42
N TRP A 67 12.24 18.98 -7.04
CA TRP A 67 12.43 18.71 -8.47
C TRP A 67 11.88 19.86 -9.35
N GLY A 68 11.05 20.74 -8.79
CA GLY A 68 10.64 21.99 -9.43
C GLY A 68 11.66 23.12 -9.22
N ASN A 69 11.59 24.16 -10.07
CA ASN A 69 12.54 25.28 -10.06
C ASN A 69 12.30 26.32 -8.94
N SER A 70 11.28 26.13 -8.09
CA SER A 70 10.73 27.20 -7.23
C SER A 70 10.83 26.91 -5.74
N GLY A 71 11.60 25.89 -5.34
CA GLY A 71 11.72 25.44 -3.95
C GLY A 71 10.83 24.24 -3.63
N PRO A 72 10.58 23.95 -2.33
CA PRO A 72 9.84 22.77 -1.91
C PRO A 72 8.35 22.90 -2.27
N ASP A 73 7.85 22.01 -3.12
CA ASP A 73 6.46 22.01 -3.57
C ASP A 73 5.81 20.61 -3.47
N LEU A 74 4.69 20.54 -2.74
CA LEU A 74 3.90 19.31 -2.64
C LEU A 74 3.15 18.94 -3.92
N ALA A 75 2.86 19.91 -4.79
CA ALA A 75 2.23 19.61 -6.08
C ALA A 75 3.17 18.78 -6.96
N VAL A 76 4.47 19.07 -6.93
CA VAL A 76 5.51 18.28 -7.61
C VAL A 76 5.50 16.84 -7.11
N LEU A 77 5.57 16.65 -5.79
CA LEU A 77 5.52 15.31 -5.19
C LEU A 77 4.21 14.58 -5.51
N SER A 78 3.08 15.27 -5.49
CA SER A 78 1.77 14.70 -5.83
C SER A 78 1.71 14.25 -7.29
N ALA A 79 2.32 15.00 -8.20
CA ALA A 79 2.44 14.61 -9.61
C ALA A 79 3.29 13.35 -9.78
N VAL A 80 4.43 13.25 -9.06
CA VAL A 80 5.29 12.04 -9.07
C VAL A 80 4.53 10.82 -8.52
N ILE A 81 3.81 10.99 -7.41
CA ILE A 81 2.98 9.93 -6.82
C ILE A 81 1.92 9.46 -7.81
N GLY A 82 1.20 10.39 -8.44
CA GLY A 82 0.15 10.09 -9.41
C GLY A 82 0.68 9.32 -10.62
N ASP A 83 1.81 9.74 -11.18
CA ASP A 83 2.44 9.04 -12.31
C ASP A 83 2.90 7.61 -11.93
N LEU A 84 3.52 7.43 -10.75
CA LEU A 84 3.93 6.11 -10.26
C LEU A 84 2.73 5.19 -10.02
N GLN A 85 1.64 5.72 -9.46
CA GLN A 85 0.39 4.98 -9.25
C GLN A 85 -0.26 4.59 -10.59
N ALA A 86 -0.24 5.48 -11.60
CA ALA A 86 -0.74 5.18 -12.94
C ALA A 86 0.05 4.05 -13.62
N ARG A 87 1.34 3.90 -13.30
CA ARG A 87 2.18 2.75 -13.72
C ARG A 87 1.92 1.47 -12.91
N GLY A 88 0.98 1.51 -11.96
CA GLY A 88 0.61 0.40 -11.09
C GLY A 88 1.68 0.09 -10.02
N LEU A 89 2.42 1.11 -9.57
CA LEU A 89 3.34 1.03 -8.45
C LEU A 89 2.66 1.50 -7.17
N THR A 90 3.14 1.01 -6.03
CA THR A 90 2.65 1.41 -4.71
C THR A 90 3.68 2.31 -4.04
N PRO A 91 3.41 3.63 -3.92
CA PRO A 91 4.34 4.55 -3.29
C PRO A 91 4.42 4.35 -1.78
N ALA A 92 5.62 4.50 -1.24
CA ALA A 92 5.93 4.67 0.18
C ALA A 92 6.82 5.91 0.32
N VAL A 93 6.29 6.98 0.88
CA VAL A 93 6.92 8.30 0.91
C VAL A 93 7.58 8.53 2.25
N TRP A 94 8.86 8.91 2.22
CA TRP A 94 9.63 9.27 3.41
C TRP A 94 9.96 10.75 3.40
N PHE A 95 9.88 11.36 4.57
CA PHE A 95 10.21 12.77 4.77
C PHE A 95 11.20 12.95 5.91
N ASP A 96 11.98 14.01 5.81
CA ASP A 96 12.74 14.55 6.93
C ASP A 96 11.82 15.17 7.99
N ALA A 97 12.37 15.36 9.20
CA ALA A 97 11.63 15.93 10.32
C ALA A 97 11.18 17.38 10.08
N ASN A 98 11.81 18.08 9.13
CA ASN A 98 11.57 19.49 8.86
C ASN A 98 10.51 19.75 7.79
N VAL A 99 10.03 18.73 7.06
CA VAL A 99 9.10 18.90 5.93
C VAL A 99 7.93 19.80 6.27
N GLY A 100 7.29 19.63 7.44
CA GLY A 100 6.12 20.42 7.83
C GLY A 100 6.39 21.92 7.89
N TYR A 101 7.60 22.32 8.30
CA TYR A 101 8.00 23.72 8.37
C TYR A 101 8.26 24.30 6.99
N LEU A 102 8.77 23.50 6.04
CA LEU A 102 9.00 23.91 4.65
C LEU A 102 7.70 24.26 3.92
N ILE A 103 6.60 23.57 4.23
CA ILE A 103 5.32 23.69 3.49
C ILE A 103 4.19 24.39 4.26
N GLY A 104 4.35 24.59 5.56
CA GLY A 104 3.25 25.07 6.40
C GLY A 104 3.67 25.78 7.67
N ASN A 105 4.97 26.11 7.80
CA ASN A 105 5.56 26.82 8.95
C ASN A 105 5.19 26.23 10.32
N ARG A 106 4.95 24.92 10.40
CA ARG A 106 4.65 24.18 11.63
C ARG A 106 5.06 22.73 11.51
N TYR A 107 5.24 22.03 12.62
CA TYR A 107 5.42 20.58 12.58
C TYR A 107 4.22 19.88 11.93
N GLN A 108 4.49 18.88 11.08
CA GLN A 108 3.49 18.03 10.45
C GLN A 108 3.97 16.59 10.51
N GLY A 109 3.15 15.73 11.11
CA GLY A 109 3.48 14.33 11.28
C GLY A 109 3.06 13.48 10.07
N PRO A 110 3.27 12.15 10.14
CA PRO A 110 2.88 11.23 9.07
C PRO A 110 1.38 11.27 8.73
N VAL A 111 0.50 11.52 9.72
CA VAL A 111 -0.95 11.66 9.51
C VAL A 111 -1.26 12.87 8.63
N ASP A 112 -0.69 14.03 8.99
CA ASP A 112 -0.93 15.29 8.28
C ASP A 112 -0.43 15.19 6.83
N MET A 113 0.76 14.63 6.64
CA MET A 113 1.36 14.44 5.32
C MET A 113 0.57 13.44 4.47
N ALA A 114 0.11 12.33 5.06
CA ALA A 114 -0.74 11.37 4.36
C ALA A 114 -2.04 12.01 3.87
N GLN A 115 -2.69 12.84 4.70
CA GLN A 115 -3.91 13.54 4.33
C GLN A 115 -3.67 14.51 3.17
N ARG A 116 -2.58 15.28 3.21
CA ARG A 116 -2.22 16.23 2.14
C ARG A 116 -1.94 15.55 0.79
N LEU A 117 -1.33 14.36 0.82
CA LEU A 117 -0.98 13.59 -0.38
C LEU A 117 -2.11 12.67 -0.86
N GLY A 118 -3.21 12.55 -0.12
CA GLY A 118 -4.27 11.58 -0.41
C GLY A 118 -3.80 10.12 -0.32
N LEU A 119 -2.75 9.84 0.47
CA LEU A 119 -2.19 8.50 0.64
C LEU A 119 -2.69 7.85 1.94
N PRO A 120 -2.78 6.50 1.98
CA PRO A 120 -2.96 5.78 3.23
C PRO A 120 -1.83 6.11 4.22
N HIS A 121 -2.16 6.31 5.49
CA HIS A 121 -1.18 6.61 6.55
C HIS A 121 0.03 5.67 6.57
N ARG A 122 -0.19 4.37 6.35
CA ARG A 122 0.86 3.34 6.28
C ARG A 122 1.86 3.48 5.12
N GLN A 123 1.65 4.45 4.22
CA GLN A 123 2.50 4.73 3.06
C GLN A 123 3.28 6.03 3.22
N VAL A 124 3.13 6.73 4.34
CA VAL A 124 3.82 8.00 4.58
C VAL A 124 4.55 7.93 5.91
N PHE A 125 5.81 8.30 5.87
CA PHE A 125 6.73 8.22 6.99
C PHE A 125 7.45 9.56 7.15
N VAL A 126 7.63 10.00 8.39
CA VAL A 126 8.36 11.21 8.73
C VAL A 126 9.41 10.82 9.76
N ALA A 127 10.67 11.14 9.50
CA ALA A 127 11.75 10.84 10.42
C ALA A 127 11.53 11.58 11.75
N PRO A 128 11.86 10.95 12.90
CA PRO A 128 11.86 11.64 14.19
C PRO A 128 12.83 12.82 14.19
N LYS A 129 12.53 13.83 15.00
CA LYS A 129 13.40 15.00 15.15
C LYS A 129 14.78 14.56 15.68
N GLY A 130 15.83 15.03 15.02
CA GLY A 130 17.22 14.68 15.36
C GLY A 130 17.70 13.34 14.81
N THR A 131 16.87 12.65 14.03
CA THR A 131 17.24 11.41 13.32
C THR A 131 17.36 11.69 11.82
N PRO A 132 18.47 11.29 11.17
CA PRO A 132 18.59 11.38 9.71
C PRO A 132 17.51 10.53 9.01
N ALA A 133 16.88 11.08 7.97
CA ALA A 133 15.82 10.38 7.25
C ALA A 133 16.36 9.32 6.29
N ASP A 134 17.50 9.59 5.65
CA ASP A 134 18.13 8.73 4.64
C ASP A 134 18.31 7.27 5.11
N PRO A 135 18.93 6.95 6.26
CA PRO A 135 19.08 5.55 6.68
C PRO A 135 17.73 4.86 6.91
N LEU A 136 16.73 5.58 7.42
CA LEU A 136 15.38 5.03 7.62
C LEU A 136 14.69 4.75 6.28
N LEU A 137 14.86 5.64 5.31
CA LEU A 137 14.36 5.49 3.94
C LEU A 137 15.01 4.29 3.26
N LEU A 138 16.34 4.16 3.35
CA LEU A 138 17.11 3.08 2.73
C LEU A 138 16.76 1.72 3.34
N GLU A 139 16.63 1.63 4.67
CA GLU A 139 16.13 0.42 5.33
C GLU A 139 14.68 0.10 4.94
N GLY A 140 13.83 1.11 4.82
CA GLY A 140 12.47 0.94 4.29
C GLY A 140 12.46 0.38 2.87
N ALA A 141 13.34 0.87 1.99
CA ALA A 141 13.46 0.39 0.62
C ALA A 141 13.96 -1.06 0.56
N LYS A 142 14.93 -1.40 1.40
CA LYS A 142 15.45 -2.77 1.57
C LYS A 142 14.37 -3.74 2.05
N ALA A 143 13.65 -3.37 3.12
CA ALA A 143 12.59 -4.20 3.69
C ALA A 143 11.45 -4.46 2.70
N LEU A 144 11.15 -3.50 1.82
CA LEU A 144 10.12 -3.62 0.79
C LEU A 144 10.64 -4.21 -0.53
N ASN A 145 11.94 -4.48 -0.66
CA ASN A 145 12.62 -4.77 -1.93
C ASN A 145 12.24 -3.78 -3.05
N ALA A 146 12.14 -2.50 -2.70
CA ALA A 146 11.63 -1.44 -3.55
C ALA A 146 12.76 -0.75 -4.33
N ARG A 147 12.38 -0.02 -5.39
CA ARG A 147 13.22 1.02 -5.99
C ARG A 147 13.06 2.32 -5.22
N ILE A 148 14.07 3.17 -5.22
CA ILE A 148 14.10 4.47 -4.57
C ILE A 148 13.97 5.55 -5.64
N VAL A 149 13.06 6.49 -5.44
CA VAL A 149 12.88 7.67 -6.28
C VAL A 149 13.46 8.86 -5.53
N SER A 150 14.63 9.31 -5.99
CA SER A 150 15.35 10.49 -5.47
C SER A 150 16.43 10.88 -6.48
N ASN A 151 16.79 12.16 -6.50
CA ASN A 151 17.99 12.65 -7.19
C ASN A 151 19.22 12.64 -6.29
N ASP A 152 19.06 12.40 -4.98
CA ASP A 152 20.17 12.19 -4.07
C ASP A 152 20.84 10.84 -4.33
N ARG A 153 22.17 10.82 -4.19
CA ARG A 153 22.99 9.61 -4.32
C ARG A 153 23.28 8.96 -2.97
N TYR A 154 22.91 9.57 -1.85
CA TYR A 154 23.10 9.06 -0.49
C TYR A 154 24.55 8.65 -0.19
N ARG A 155 25.52 9.45 -0.66
CA ARG A 155 26.96 9.08 -0.64
C ARG A 155 27.46 8.67 0.74
N ASP A 156 26.99 9.36 1.78
CA ASP A 156 27.39 9.14 3.16
C ASP A 156 26.83 7.83 3.75
N TRP A 157 25.87 7.20 3.06
CA TRP A 157 25.16 6.00 3.52
C TRP A 157 25.38 4.78 2.63
N ILE A 158 26.12 4.90 1.51
CA ILE A 158 26.33 3.79 0.56
C ILE A 158 27.07 2.63 1.20
N GLU A 159 28.04 2.89 2.09
CA GLU A 159 28.84 1.84 2.75
C GLU A 159 27.95 0.93 3.61
N ASP A 160 27.03 1.53 4.37
CA ASP A 160 26.09 0.80 5.24
C ASP A 160 24.86 0.27 4.47
N HIS A 161 24.50 0.92 3.36
CA HIS A 161 23.32 0.61 2.55
C HIS A 161 23.67 0.51 1.04
N PRO A 162 24.37 -0.57 0.62
CA PRO A 162 24.82 -0.72 -0.77
C PRO A 162 23.67 -0.81 -1.80
N LEU A 163 22.45 -1.10 -1.33
CA LEU A 163 21.23 -1.12 -2.15
C LEU A 163 21.05 0.18 -2.96
N ALA A 164 21.44 1.33 -2.42
CA ALA A 164 21.33 2.61 -3.12
C ALA A 164 22.27 2.73 -4.33
N ALA A 165 23.38 1.99 -4.31
CA ALA A 165 24.39 1.99 -5.37
C ALA A 165 24.13 0.91 -6.44
N GLU A 166 23.22 -0.03 -6.19
CA GLU A 166 22.86 -1.07 -7.16
C GLU A 166 22.23 -0.45 -8.43
N PRO A 167 22.65 -0.89 -9.63
CA PRO A 167 22.03 -0.47 -10.87
C PRO A 167 20.53 -0.74 -10.88
N GLY A 168 19.73 0.26 -11.25
CA GLY A 168 18.27 0.14 -11.34
C GLY A 168 17.51 0.34 -10.03
N ARG A 169 18.19 0.43 -8.87
CA ARG A 169 17.54 0.71 -7.58
C ARG A 169 17.22 2.17 -7.38
N LEU A 170 18.15 3.06 -7.71
CA LEU A 170 17.94 4.50 -7.63
C LEU A 170 17.40 5.04 -8.96
N VAL A 171 16.27 5.74 -8.90
CA VAL A 171 15.57 6.33 -10.04
C VAL A 171 15.47 7.83 -9.83
N GLY A 172 16.33 8.57 -10.51
CA GLY A 172 16.25 10.02 -10.58
C GLY A 172 15.17 10.50 -11.54
N GLY A 173 14.86 11.79 -11.51
CA GLY A 173 13.87 12.39 -12.39
C GLY A 173 13.81 13.90 -12.28
N ARG A 174 12.84 14.48 -12.97
CA ARG A 174 12.54 15.92 -12.98
C ARG A 174 11.08 16.14 -13.32
N ILE A 175 10.55 17.30 -12.94
CA ILE A 175 9.26 17.78 -13.42
C ILE A 175 9.48 18.90 -14.45
N GLY A 176 8.78 18.82 -15.58
CA GLY A 176 8.80 19.83 -16.62
C GLY A 176 7.39 20.18 -17.11
N ALA A 177 7.30 20.99 -18.17
CA ALA A 177 6.01 21.40 -18.73
C ALA A 177 5.15 20.21 -19.20
N GLU A 178 5.79 19.14 -19.68
CA GLU A 178 5.14 17.90 -20.16
C GLU A 178 4.85 16.90 -19.02
N GLY A 179 5.13 17.24 -17.76
CA GLY A 179 4.92 16.37 -16.60
C GLY A 179 6.20 15.73 -16.05
N VAL A 180 6.05 14.56 -15.43
CA VAL A 180 7.14 13.87 -14.71
C VAL A 180 7.97 13.03 -15.67
N THR A 181 9.28 13.27 -15.71
CA THR A 181 10.22 12.47 -16.48
C THR A 181 11.20 11.78 -15.53
N PHE A 182 11.24 10.46 -15.56
CA PHE A 182 12.27 9.68 -14.86
C PHE A 182 13.49 9.49 -15.75
N ALA A 183 14.67 9.55 -15.17
CA ALA A 183 15.90 9.20 -15.85
C ALA A 183 15.85 7.71 -16.25
N ALA A 184 16.35 7.40 -17.46
CA ALA A 184 16.57 6.01 -17.84
C ALA A 184 17.48 5.37 -16.79
N THR A 185 17.01 4.30 -16.17
CA THR A 185 17.81 3.53 -15.23
C THR A 185 19.01 3.01 -16.01
N ARG A 186 20.24 3.36 -15.59
CA ARG A 186 21.43 2.85 -16.26
C ARG A 186 21.37 1.32 -16.21
N PRO A 187 21.46 0.62 -17.35
CA PRO A 187 21.62 -0.82 -17.33
C PRO A 187 22.91 -1.13 -16.54
N GLY A 188 22.81 -2.09 -15.64
CA GLY A 188 23.95 -2.63 -14.89
C GLY A 188 24.88 -3.45 -15.75
#